data_AF-A0A355SGH0-F1
#
_entry.id   AF-A0A355SGH0-F1
#
_cell.length_a   1.000
_cell.length_b   1.000
_cell.length_c   1.000
_cell.angle_alpha   90.00
_cell.angle_beta   90.00
_cell.angle_gamma   90.00
#
_symmetry.space_group_name_H-M   'P 1'
#
loop_
_entity.id
_entity.type
_entity.pdbx_description
1 polymer ?
#
loop_
_entity_poly.entity_id
_entity_poly.type
_entity_poly.pdbx_seq_one_letter_code
_entity_poly.pdbx_strand_id
1 'polypeptide(L)'
;MEDLPAFTDYSMKGRTYRYMETEPLYPFGFGLTYSRVELRNLRIRNKVTKDSDIQLTVEIKNTGNYDTDEVVQFYIKDKYSKYAVSNPCLCGFQRIHLNKGENRVVEATIPNKAMNIV
;
A
#
# COMPACT_ATOMS: atom_id res chain seq x y z
N MET A 1 -24.33 -9.63 2.06
CA MET A 1 -23.75 -10.67 1.18
C MET A 1 -24.22 -10.48 -0.26
N GLU A 2 -24.50 -9.23 -0.66
CA GLU A 2 -25.12 -8.85 -1.94
C GLU A 2 -24.15 -8.12 -2.89
N ASP A 3 -22.92 -7.86 -2.46
CA ASP A 3 -21.97 -7.00 -3.20
C ASP A 3 -21.07 -7.75 -4.21
N LEU A 4 -21.26 -9.07 -4.40
CA LEU A 4 -20.47 -9.85 -5.34
C LEU A 4 -21.25 -10.06 -6.64
N PRO A 5 -20.68 -9.73 -7.81
CA PRO A 5 -21.36 -9.97 -9.09
C PRO A 5 -21.58 -11.45 -9.33
N ALA A 6 -22.63 -11.76 -10.10
CA ALA A 6 -23.01 -13.13 -10.45
C ALA A 6 -21.84 -13.94 -11.00
N PHE A 7 -21.80 -15.25 -10.71
CA PHE A 7 -20.72 -16.16 -11.12
C PHE A 7 -20.47 -16.19 -12.63
N THR A 8 -21.47 -15.84 -13.45
CA THR A 8 -21.41 -15.84 -14.92
C THR A 8 -20.87 -14.54 -15.53
N ASP A 9 -20.70 -13.47 -14.73
CA ASP A 9 -20.07 -12.24 -15.19
C ASP A 9 -18.54 -12.39 -15.08
N TYR A 10 -17.82 -12.27 -16.19
CA TYR A 10 -16.35 -12.33 -16.20
C TYR A 10 -15.70 -10.95 -16.04
N SER A 11 -16.49 -9.89 -15.86
CA SER A 11 -15.97 -8.58 -15.50
C SER A 11 -15.31 -8.63 -14.12
N MET A 12 -14.14 -7.99 -13.97
CA MET A 12 -13.43 -7.87 -12.68
C MET A 12 -14.07 -6.82 -11.75
N LYS A 13 -15.16 -6.17 -12.19
CA LYS A 13 -15.83 -5.08 -11.50
C LYS A 13 -16.43 -5.58 -10.18
N GLY A 14 -16.12 -4.93 -9.05
CA GLY A 14 -16.64 -5.30 -7.73
C GLY A 14 -16.03 -6.54 -7.06
N ARG A 15 -15.17 -7.32 -7.72
CA ARG A 15 -14.67 -8.62 -7.17
C ARG A 15 -13.43 -8.54 -6.30
N THR A 16 -12.61 -7.50 -6.47
CA THR A 16 -11.35 -7.35 -5.71
C THR A 16 -11.24 -5.93 -5.18
N TYR A 17 -10.41 -5.71 -4.16
CA TYR A 17 -10.17 -4.36 -3.61
C TYR A 17 -9.79 -3.34 -4.69
N ARG A 18 -9.18 -3.77 -5.80
CA ARG A 18 -8.78 -2.91 -6.93
C ARG A 18 -9.96 -2.34 -7.74
N TYR A 19 -11.11 -3.02 -7.69
CA TYR A 19 -12.29 -2.75 -8.52
C TYR A 19 -13.59 -2.62 -7.71
N MET A 20 -13.52 -2.60 -6.38
CA MET A 20 -14.67 -2.32 -5.52
C MET A 20 -15.02 -0.83 -5.59
N GLU A 21 -16.31 -0.55 -5.79
CA GLU A 21 -16.89 0.80 -5.79
C GLU A 21 -17.58 1.13 -4.45
N THR A 22 -17.81 0.12 -3.59
CA THR A 22 -18.42 0.24 -2.26
C THR A 22 -17.36 0.33 -1.16
N GLU A 23 -17.69 1.04 -0.07
CA GLU A 23 -16.80 1.20 1.09
C GLU A 23 -16.73 -0.11 1.89
N PRO A 24 -15.56 -0.77 1.97
CA PRO A 24 -15.44 -2.06 2.65
C PRO A 24 -15.44 -1.87 4.16
N LEU A 25 -16.10 -2.78 4.89
CA LEU A 25 -16.08 -2.80 6.36
C LEU A 25 -14.66 -2.99 6.91
N TYR A 26 -13.82 -3.76 6.21
CA TYR A 26 -12.40 -3.93 6.47
C TYR A 26 -11.62 -3.82 5.16
N PRO A 27 -10.85 -2.75 4.93
CA PRO A 27 -10.10 -2.58 3.69
C PRO A 27 -8.94 -3.58 3.60
N PHE A 28 -8.49 -3.83 2.37
CA PHE A 28 -7.31 -4.64 2.14
C PHE A 28 -6.09 -4.05 2.86
N GLY A 29 -5.34 -4.90 3.56
CA GLY A 29 -4.20 -4.47 4.37
C GLY A 29 -4.55 -3.95 5.76
N PHE A 30 -5.81 -3.97 6.17
CA PHE A 30 -6.24 -3.60 7.51
C PHE A 30 -5.78 -4.63 8.55
N GLY A 31 -5.10 -4.14 9.58
CA GLY A 31 -4.72 -4.90 10.76
C GLY A 31 -4.72 -3.97 11.97
N LEU A 32 -5.25 -4.44 13.09
CA LEU A 32 -5.15 -3.73 14.36
C LEU A 32 -3.90 -4.22 15.09
N THR A 33 -3.14 -3.28 15.60
CA THR A 33 -1.94 -3.56 16.40
C THR A 33 -2.13 -3.02 17.82
N TYR A 34 -1.56 -3.70 18.81
CA TYR A 34 -1.66 -3.29 20.22
C TYR A 34 -0.85 -2.02 20.55
N SER A 35 0.01 -1.59 19.62
CA SER A 35 0.72 -0.32 19.70
C SER A 35 0.26 0.65 18.61
N ARG A 36 0.72 1.90 18.69
CA ARG A 36 0.47 2.92 17.67
C ARG A 36 1.76 3.18 16.91
N VAL A 37 1.65 3.21 15.59
CA VAL A 37 2.79 3.50 14.71
C VAL A 37 2.45 4.68 13.82
N GLU A 38 3.39 5.62 13.73
CA GLU A 38 3.29 6.79 12.89
C GLU A 38 4.28 6.68 11.73
N LEU A 39 3.78 6.90 10.51
CA LEU A 39 4.62 7.02 9.32
C LEU A 39 4.73 8.50 8.93
N ARG A 40 5.95 8.97 8.66
CA ARG A 40 6.25 10.36 8.32
C ARG A 40 7.34 10.44 7.26
N ASN A 41 7.49 11.61 6.66
CA ASN A 41 8.63 11.94 5.81
C ASN A 41 8.89 10.94 4.67
N LEU A 42 7.83 10.50 3.98
CA LEU A 42 7.99 9.74 2.74
C LEU A 42 8.75 10.58 1.71
N ARG A 43 9.88 10.07 1.23
CA ARG A 43 10.75 10.74 0.26
C ARG A 43 11.18 9.77 -0.82
N ILE A 44 11.19 10.25 -2.05
CA ILE A 44 11.79 9.55 -3.18
C ILE A 44 13.27 9.97 -3.25
N ARG A 45 14.16 8.99 -3.33
CA ARG A 45 15.62 9.17 -3.24
C ARG A 45 16.30 9.30 -4.60
N ASN A 46 15.64 8.87 -5.66
CA ASN A 46 16.18 8.89 -7.01
C ASN A 46 15.24 9.61 -7.99
N LYS A 47 15.78 9.98 -9.16
CA LYS A 47 14.94 10.48 -10.26
C LYS A 47 14.14 9.32 -10.83
N VAL A 48 12.82 9.44 -10.78
CA VAL A 48 11.90 8.47 -11.37
C VAL A 48 11.92 8.65 -12.89
N THR A 49 12.30 7.60 -13.61
CA THR A 49 12.26 7.54 -15.07
C THR A 49 11.47 6.31 -15.51
N LYS A 50 11.19 6.21 -16.82
CA LYS A 50 10.49 5.06 -17.39
C LYS A 50 11.22 3.73 -17.16
N ASP A 51 12.53 3.76 -16.96
CA ASP A 51 13.34 2.54 -16.88
C ASP A 51 13.98 2.35 -15.49
N SER A 52 13.79 3.29 -14.56
CA SER A 52 14.34 3.20 -13.20
C SER A 52 13.30 2.70 -12.21
N ASP A 53 13.76 1.87 -11.28
CA ASP A 53 13.01 1.54 -10.06
C ASP A 53 12.88 2.78 -9.17
N ILE A 54 11.84 2.86 -8.35
CA ILE A 54 11.69 3.94 -7.38
C ILE A 54 12.38 3.55 -6.09
N GLN A 55 13.39 4.32 -5.68
CA GLN A 55 13.98 4.21 -4.36
C GLN A 55 13.29 5.21 -3.45
N LEU A 56 12.78 4.76 -2.31
CA LEU A 56 12.07 5.61 -1.37
C LEU A 56 12.47 5.30 0.08
N THR A 57 12.34 6.33 0.91
CA THR A 57 12.53 6.26 2.35
C THR A 57 11.27 6.73 3.05
N VAL A 58 10.87 6.06 4.13
CA VAL A 58 9.83 6.54 5.03
C VAL A 58 10.29 6.39 6.47
N GLU A 59 10.04 7.40 7.31
CA GLU A 59 10.29 7.31 8.74
C GLU A 59 9.10 6.64 9.41
N ILE A 60 9.38 5.65 10.26
CA ILE A 60 8.39 4.91 11.03
C ILE A 60 8.73 4.98 12.52
N LYS A 61 7.75 5.38 13.33
CA LYS A 61 7.92 5.54 14.77
C LYS A 61 6.84 4.80 15.53
N ASN A 62 7.24 3.94 16.47
CA ASN A 62 6.32 3.36 17.45
C ASN A 62 6.05 4.39 18.55
N THR A 63 4.85 4.96 18.57
CA THR A 63 4.37 5.94 19.56
C THR A 63 3.46 5.34 20.62
N GLY A 64 3.22 4.02 20.58
CA GLY A 64 2.45 3.34 21.61
C GLY A 64 3.28 2.82 22.78
N ASN A 65 2.65 1.98 23.59
CA ASN A 65 3.19 1.57 24.89
C ASN A 65 3.87 0.20 24.89
N TYR A 66 3.85 -0.51 23.76
CA TYR A 66 4.33 -1.88 23.61
C TYR A 66 5.20 -2.02 22.36
N ASP A 67 6.08 -3.01 22.36
CA ASP A 67 6.79 -3.43 21.15
C ASP A 67 5.79 -3.98 20.14
N THR A 68 6.07 -3.79 18.85
CA THR A 68 5.12 -4.12 17.79
C THR A 68 5.79 -4.51 16.50
N ASP A 69 5.16 -5.41 15.76
CA ASP A 69 5.44 -5.60 14.34
C ASP A 69 4.44 -4.77 13.55
N GLU A 70 4.94 -4.01 12.57
CA GLU A 70 4.11 -3.23 11.66
C GLU A 70 4.41 -3.64 10.22
N VAL A 71 3.39 -3.65 9.36
CA VAL A 71 3.55 -3.95 7.93
C VAL A 71 3.37 -2.67 7.12
N VAL A 72 4.49 -2.08 6.72
CA VAL A 72 4.51 -0.90 5.85
C VAL A 72 4.12 -1.34 4.44
N GLN A 73 3.06 -0.75 3.90
CA GLN A 73 2.53 -1.09 2.58
C GLN A 73 2.66 0.12 1.65
N PHE A 74 3.16 -0.11 0.44
CA PHE A 74 3.34 0.91 -0.59
C PHE A 74 2.31 0.69 -1.68
N TYR A 75 1.63 1.78 -2.06
CA TYR A 75 0.58 1.76 -3.07
C TYR A 75 0.87 2.78 -4.18
N ILE A 76 0.52 2.42 -5.40
CA ILE A 76 0.63 3.30 -6.58
C ILE A 76 -0.73 3.50 -7.23
N LYS A 77 -0.98 4.72 -7.72
CA LYS A 77 -2.20 5.08 -8.45
C LYS A 77 -1.85 5.98 -9.63
N ASP A 78 -2.24 5.57 -10.83
CA ASP A 78 -2.27 6.46 -11.99
C ASP A 78 -3.51 7.35 -11.91
N LYS A 79 -3.32 8.67 -12.05
CA LYS A 79 -4.39 9.69 -11.98
C LYS A 79 -4.83 10.21 -13.35
N TYR A 80 -4.15 9.83 -14.43
CA TYR A 80 -4.29 10.43 -15.75
C TYR A 80 -4.71 9.43 -16.82
N SER A 81 -4.34 8.15 -16.71
CA SER A 81 -4.75 7.15 -17.68
C SER A 81 -6.24 6.81 -17.57
N LYS A 82 -6.95 6.82 -18.71
CA LYS A 82 -8.34 6.33 -18.81
C LYS A 82 -8.48 4.83 -18.54
N TYR A 83 -7.38 4.09 -18.60
CA TYR A 83 -7.34 2.65 -18.32
C TYR A 83 -6.80 2.37 -16.91
N ALA A 84 -6.57 3.41 -16.10
CA ALA A 84 -6.14 3.23 -14.72
C ALA A 84 -7.19 2.44 -13.92
N VAL A 85 -6.71 1.54 -13.08
CA VAL A 85 -7.53 0.90 -12.06
C VAL A 85 -8.13 1.96 -11.12
N SER A 86 -9.36 1.72 -10.64
CA SER A 86 -10.08 2.68 -9.80
C SER A 86 -9.35 2.98 -8.48
N ASN A 87 -8.87 1.92 -7.83
CA ASN A 87 -8.23 1.99 -6.51
C ASN A 87 -6.69 1.84 -6.61
N PRO A 88 -5.93 2.41 -5.66
CA PRO A 88 -4.48 2.23 -5.61
C PRO A 88 -4.07 0.75 -5.57
N CYS A 89 -3.05 0.39 -6.33
CA CYS A 89 -2.49 -0.96 -6.37
C CYS A 89 -1.35 -1.11 -5.37
N LEU A 90 -1.35 -2.18 -4.57
CA LEU A 90 -0.19 -2.56 -3.76
C LEU A 90 1.01 -2.85 -4.69
N CYS A 91 2.14 -2.16 -4.47
CA CYS A 91 3.37 -2.29 -5.24
C CYS A 91 4.56 -2.79 -4.42
N GLY A 92 4.46 -2.80 -3.09
CA GLY A 92 5.47 -3.35 -2.20
C GLY A 92 4.98 -3.36 -0.76
N PHE A 93 5.60 -4.20 0.08
CA PHE A 93 5.35 -4.18 1.51
C PHE A 93 6.59 -4.64 2.27
N GLN A 94 6.73 -4.21 3.52
CA GLN A 94 7.81 -4.60 4.40
C GLN A 94 7.31 -4.72 5.84
N ARG A 95 7.56 -5.88 6.46
CA ARG A 95 7.28 -6.10 7.88
C ARG A 95 8.48 -5.66 8.72
N ILE A 96 8.24 -4.89 9.77
CA ILE A 96 9.28 -4.27 10.58
C ILE A 96 8.91 -4.43 12.05
N HIS A 97 9.86 -4.94 12.82
CA HIS A 97 9.78 -4.95 14.27
C HIS A 97 10.27 -3.61 14.84
N LEU A 98 9.46 -3.02 15.72
CA LEU A 98 9.76 -1.76 16.40
C LEU A 98 9.56 -1.91 17.90
N ASN A 99 10.62 -1.65 18.66
CA ASN A 99 10.51 -1.53 20.11
C ASN A 99 9.68 -0.29 20.47
N LYS A 100 9.17 -0.26 21.71
CA LYS A 100 8.47 0.90 22.27
C LYS A 100 9.30 2.18 22.13
N GLY A 101 8.74 3.20 21.49
CA GLY A 101 9.40 4.49 21.28
C GLY A 101 10.44 4.50 20.16
N GLU A 102 10.71 3.37 19.51
CA GLU A 102 11.71 3.27 18.44
C GLU A 102 11.30 4.08 17.21
N ASN A 103 12.29 4.74 16.60
CA ASN A 103 12.17 5.40 15.32
C ASN A 103 13.15 4.75 14.33
N ARG A 104 12.67 4.38 13.15
CA ARG A 104 13.47 3.74 12.10
C ARG A 104 13.19 4.39 10.75
N VAL A 105 14.21 4.45 9.89
CA VAL A 105 14.02 4.80 8.48
C VAL A 105 13.91 3.50 7.70
N VAL A 106 12.83 3.36 6.95
CA VAL A 106 12.55 2.22 6.07
C VAL A 106 12.95 2.61 4.66
N GLU A 107 13.84 1.84 4.07
CA GLU A 107 14.21 1.96 2.66
C GLU A 107 13.48 0.89 1.87
N ALA A 108 12.82 1.28 0.79
CA ALA A 108 12.18 0.35 -0.13
C ALA A 108 12.47 0.71 -1.59
N THR A 109 12.57 -0.33 -2.40
CA THR A 109 12.71 -0.23 -3.85
C THR A 109 11.45 -0.77 -4.50
N ILE A 110 10.71 0.09 -5.19
CA ILE A 110 9.53 -0.31 -5.97
C ILE A 110 9.98 -0.55 -7.41
N PRO A 111 9.80 -1.78 -7.93
CA PRO A 111 10.22 -2.09 -9.28
C PRO A 111 9.44 -1.24 -10.28
N ASN A 112 10.13 -0.75 -11.31
CA ASN A 112 9.53 0.06 -12.37
C ASN A 112 8.26 -0.58 -12.96
N LYS A 113 8.28 -1.91 -13.11
CA LYS A 113 7.16 -2.70 -13.63
C LYS A 113 5.84 -2.45 -12.89
N ALA A 114 5.87 -2.01 -11.64
CA ALA A 114 4.69 -1.64 -10.88
C ALA A 114 3.94 -0.41 -11.44
N MET A 115 4.56 0.39 -12.32
CA MET A 115 3.95 1.51 -13.02
C MET A 115 3.24 1.13 -14.33
N ASN A 116 3.44 -0.09 -14.81
CA ASN A 116 2.81 -0.51 -16.06
C ASN A 116 1.34 -0.84 -15.81
N ILE A 117 0.46 -0.14 -16.53
CA ILE A 117 -0.94 -0.51 -16.66
C ILE A 117 -0.99 -1.60 -17.73
N VAL A 118 -1.41 -2.81 -17.35
CA VAL A 118 -1.70 -3.91 -18.27
C VAL A 118 -3.17 -3.88 -18.63
#